data_AF-A0A3B9J8W6-F1
#
_entry.id   AF-A0A3B9J8W6-F1
#
_cell.length_a   1.000
_cell.length_b   1.000
_cell.length_c   1.000
_cell.angle_alpha   90.00
_cell.angle_beta   90.00
_cell.angle_gamma   90.00
#
_symmetry.space_group_name_H-M   'P 1'
#
loop_
_entity.id
_entity.type
_entity.pdbx_description
1 polymer ?
#
loop_
_entity_poly.entity_id
_entity_poly.type
_entity_poly.pdbx_seq_one_letter_code
_entity_poly.pdbx_strand_id
1 'polypeptide(L)' 'MNSKQVVLSWEDVDKLVRQLLPQFRREFTAMVMITRGGIIPGGMLAEAMG' A
#
# COMPACT_ATOMS: atom_id res chain seq x y z
N MET A 1 -8.16 26.63 6.50
CA MET A 1 -8.32 25.35 5.79
C MET A 1 -8.80 24.31 6.78
N ASN A 2 -9.96 23.69 6.58
CA ASN A 2 -10.48 22.67 7.50
C ASN A 2 -9.80 21.32 7.17
N SER A 3 -8.87 20.86 8.00
CA SER A 3 -8.19 19.57 7.79
C SER A 3 -9.09 18.44 8.30
N LYS A 4 -9.66 17.65 7.40
CA LYS A 4 -10.33 16.39 7.79
C LYS A 4 -9.26 15.40 8.23
N GLN A 5 -9.29 15.02 9.51
CA GLN A 5 -8.52 13.87 9.99
C GLN A 5 -9.30 12.60 9.69
N VAL A 6 -8.65 11.65 9.01
CA VAL A 6 -9.19 10.32 8.75
C VAL A 6 -8.29 9.32 9.48
N VAL A 7 -8.88 8.55 10.38
CA VAL A 7 -8.19 7.45 11.06
C VAL A 7 -8.51 6.17 10.29
N LEU A 8 -7.48 5.46 9.87
CA LEU A 8 -7.61 4.19 9.16
C LEU A 8 -7.30 3.04 10.11
N SER A 9 -8.13 2.01 10.09
CA SER A 9 -7.83 0.73 10.72
C SER A 9 -6.82 -0.07 9.87
N TRP A 10 -6.25 -1.13 10.43
CA TRP A 10 -5.42 -2.06 9.67
C TRP A 10 -6.18 -2.72 8.51
N GLU A 11 -7.46 -3.00 8.69
CA GLU A 11 -8.32 -3.55 7.64
C GLU A 11 -8.51 -2.55 6.48
N ASP A 12 -8.60 -1.25 6.79
CA ASP A 12 -8.68 -0.22 5.75
C ASP A 12 -7.40 -0.16 4.93
N VAL A 13 -6.23 -0.29 5.57
CA VAL A 13 -4.94 -0.34 4.88
C VAL A 13 -4.84 -1.58 3.98
N ASP A 14 -5.25 -2.76 4.46
CA ASP A 14 -5.30 -3.99 3.63
C ASP A 14 -6.21 -3.82 2.42
N LYS A 15 -7.42 -3.26 2.60
CA LYS A 15 -8.33 -2.97 1.48
C LYS A 15 -7.69 -2.04 0.45
N LEU A 16 -7.03 -0.97 0.89
CA LEU A 16 -6.34 -0.05 0.00
C LEU A 16 -5.23 -0.74 -0.80
N VAL A 17 -4.43 -1.60 -0.16
CA VAL A 17 -3.41 -2.40 -0.85
C VAL A 17 -4.03 -3.32 -1.89
N ARG A 18 -5.12 -4.03 -1.55
CA ARG A 18 -5.83 -4.92 -2.48
C ARG A 18 -6.41 -4.20 -3.69
N GLN A 19 -6.88 -2.96 -3.53
CA GLN A 19 -7.34 -2.12 -4.65
C GLN A 19 -6.21 -1.77 -5.63
N LEU A 20 -4.95 -1.76 -5.17
CA LEU A 20 -3.80 -1.51 -6.02
C LEU A 20 -3.35 -2.74 -6.81
N LEU A 21 -3.49 -3.96 -6.26
CA LEU A 21 -2.99 -5.20 -6.88
C LEU A 21 -3.35 -5.39 -8.37
N PRO A 22 -4.61 -5.19 -8.84
CA PRO A 22 -4.97 -5.40 -10.24
C PRO A 22 -4.27 -4.44 -11.23
N GLN A 23 -3.64 -3.38 -10.73
CA GLN A 23 -2.92 -2.39 -11.53
C GLN A 23 -1.51 -2.88 -11.90
N PHE A 24 -0.97 -3.85 -11.16
CA PHE A 24 0.35 -4.46 -11.40
C PHE A 24 0.23 -5.63 -12.40
N ARG A 25 0.00 -5.31 -13.67
CA ARG A 25 -0.29 -6.29 -14.75
C ARG A 25 0.93 -7.03 -15.32
N ARG A 26 2.07 -6.98 -14.64
CA ARG A 26 3.33 -7.59 -15.10
C ARG A 26 4.20 -7.93 -13.90
N GLU A 27 5.24 -8.73 -14.12
CA GLU A 27 6.23 -9.03 -13.10
C GLU A 27 7.12 -7.83 -12.79
N PHE A 28 7.42 -7.65 -11.51
CA PHE A 28 8.35 -6.65 -11.00
C PHE A 28 9.42 -7.37 -10.19
N THR A 29 10.67 -7.02 -10.41
CA THR A 29 11.81 -7.65 -9.72
C THR A 29 12.23 -6.90 -8.45
N ALA A 30 11.75 -5.67 -8.27
CA ALA A 30 12.09 -4.83 -7.12
C ALA A 30 11.01 -3.77 -6.87
N MET A 31 10.92 -3.32 -5.61
CA MET A 31 10.09 -2.20 -5.16
C MET A 31 10.96 -1.15 -4.46
N VAL A 32 10.77 0.12 -4.80
CA VAL A 32 11.43 1.25 -4.13
C VAL A 32 10.44 1.88 -3.15
N MET A 33 10.74 1.81 -1.86
CA MET A 33 9.88 2.36 -0.80
C MET A 33 10.32 3.76 -0.38
N ILE A 34 9.39 4.71 -0.40
CA ILE A 34 9.62 6.06 0.12
C ILE A 34 9.29 6.09 1.61
N THR A 35 10.28 6.39 2.44
CA THR A 35 10.12 6.44 3.90
C THR A 35 9.41 7.72 4.37
N ARG A 36 8.75 7.74 5.54
CA ARG A 36 8.50 6.59 6.44
C ARG A 36 7.20 5.86 6.12
N GLY A 37 6.26 6.54 5.45
CA GLY A 37 4.91 6.02 5.20
C GLY A 37 4.83 4.86 4.23
N GLY A 38 5.85 4.65 3.39
CA GLY A 38 5.87 3.58 2.40
C GLY A 38 6.31 2.21 2.92
N ILE A 39 6.88 2.12 4.13
CA ILE A 39 7.46 0.85 4.65
C ILE A 39 6.36 -0.20 4.84
N ILE A 40 5.29 0.16 5.56
CA ILE A 40 4.20 -0.75 5.89
C ILE A 40 3.36 -1.14 4.65
N PRO A 41 2.76 -0.19 3.89
CA PRO A 41 2.00 -0.55 2.70
C PRO A 41 2.87 -1.19 1.61
N GLY A 42 4.16 -0.82 1.51
CA GLY A 42 5.09 -1.45 0.58
C GLY A 42 5.36 -2.91 0.92
N GLY A 43 5.57 -3.23 2.21
CA GLY A 43 5.72 -4.61 2.66
C GLY A 43 4.47 -5.46 2.44
N MET A 44 3.28 -4.92 2.73
CA MET A 44 2.00 -5.59 2.46
C MET A 44 1.78 -5.84 0.97
N LEU A 45 2.09 -4.85 0.13
CA LEU A 45 1.99 -4.99 -1.32
C LEU A 45 2.97 -6.03 -1.85
N ALA A 46 4.22 -6.04 -1.36
CA ALA A 46 5.21 -7.03 -1.75
C ALA A 46 4.77 -8.45 -1.36
N GLU A 47 4.27 -8.65 -0.13
CA GLU A 47 3.76 -9.95 0.32
C GLU A 47 2.59 -10.44 -0.54
N ALA A 48 1.65 -9.55 -0.90
CA ALA A 48 0.51 -9.89 -1.73
C ALA A 48 0.87 -10.15 -3.21
N MET A 49 2.03 -9.69 -3.68
CA MET A 49 2.52 -9.92 -5.05
C MET A 49 3.30 -11.23 -5.21
N GLY A 50 3.67 -11.90 -4.11
CA GLY A 50 4.51 -13.11 -4.11
C GLY A 50 5.98 -12.82 -4.39
#